data_AF-K5XLW6-F1
#
_entry.id   AF-K5XLW6-F1
#
_cell.length_a   1.000
_cell.length_b   1.000
_cell.length_c   1.000
_cell.angle_alpha   90.00
_cell.angle_beta   90.00
_cell.angle_gamma   90.00
#
_symmetry.space_group_name_H-M   'P 1'
#
loop_
_entity.id
_entity.type
_entity.pdbx_description
1 polymer ?
#
loop_
_entity_poly.entity_id
_entity_poly.type
_entity_poly.pdbx_seq_one_letter_code
_entity_poly.pdbx_strand_id
1 'polypeptide(L)'
;MDAEFHFEECEVPREHSWTYKLHEGVFQVFRAFEGEEVLEPAFEIPSVGEYYKDFDYVLGVMSDDATRDFALQRLKYLQSKFMIYSTLNERQEVADVKARRGVQRDFYSLQKVDTHIHHTGSTNQKHLLRFIKSKLNRCPKDVVAFRDGHELTLEQVFESLKVTAYDLSIDTLDMHAHQGAFHRFDKFNLKFNPMGETLLREIFMKTDNYIKGRYLAELTGEVMSDLEESKHQNVEWRISIYGRSLDEWDKLAKWVVTNKLFSHHVRWLIQVPRLYDVYKANGLIETFEDIIINVYRPLFEVTKDPRTHPELHVFLQRVVGFDSVDDESKVERRVHHKFPLPYQWNFTQIPPYSYWAYYMFANTASLNNWRRLRGFNTFVFRPHCGEAGDTDHLASAYLTAHSISHGITLRKAPVLQYLFYLKQIGIAMSPLCNNGLFLTHDRNPFPNFFNTGLNVSLSTDSPLHFHFTKEPLLEEYSVATHMYKLSQISLAELARNSVKQSGFEMEIKRQWLGECWYLPGAEGNDISKTNVPDSRLTYRHQALVEELQLIGES
;
A
#
# COMPACT_ATOMS: atom_id res chain seq x y z
N MET A 1 1.26 -27.88 -1.03
CA MET A 1 0.25 -28.67 -1.76
C MET A 1 -0.73 -27.65 -2.23
N ASP A 2 -0.55 -27.19 -3.47
CA ASP A 2 -1.35 -26.11 -4.04
C ASP A 2 -2.66 -26.72 -4.51
N ALA A 3 -3.67 -26.67 -3.63
CA ALA A 3 -5.03 -26.98 -4.03
C ALA A 3 -5.49 -25.87 -4.98
N GLU A 4 -5.98 -26.27 -6.15
CA GLU A 4 -6.56 -25.32 -7.10
C GLU A 4 -7.76 -24.62 -6.43
N PHE A 5 -7.88 -23.31 -6.60
CA PHE A 5 -8.99 -22.56 -6.00
C PHE A 5 -10.32 -22.95 -6.65
N HIS A 6 -11.27 -23.38 -5.82
CA HIS A 6 -12.65 -23.68 -6.18
C HIS A 6 -13.61 -22.82 -5.36
N PHE A 7 -14.42 -22.01 -6.04
CA PHE A 7 -15.33 -21.07 -5.38
C PHE A 7 -16.44 -21.80 -4.61
N GLU A 8 -16.87 -22.96 -5.11
CA GLU A 8 -17.92 -23.79 -4.52
C GLU A 8 -17.54 -24.36 -3.15
N GLU A 9 -16.25 -24.42 -2.83
CA GLU A 9 -15.72 -24.88 -1.55
C GLU A 9 -15.64 -23.76 -0.49
N CYS A 10 -15.85 -22.51 -0.89
CA CYS A 10 -15.78 -21.36 0.01
C CYS A 10 -17.02 -21.27 0.90
N GLU A 11 -16.80 -21.11 2.21
CA GLU A 11 -17.90 -20.86 3.15
C GLU A 11 -18.44 -19.43 3.00
N VAL A 12 -19.76 -19.31 2.81
CA VAL A 12 -20.48 -18.03 2.78
C VAL A 12 -21.41 -17.96 4.00
N PRO A 13 -21.04 -17.20 5.04
CA PRO A 13 -21.82 -17.09 6.27
C PRO A 13 -23.19 -16.44 6.05
N ARG A 14 -24.13 -16.65 6.98
CA ARG A 14 -25.48 -16.06 6.94
C ARG A 14 -25.49 -14.58 7.34
N GLU A 15 -26.65 -13.93 7.16
CA GLU A 15 -26.93 -12.57 7.60
C GLU A 15 -26.78 -12.39 9.12
N HIS A 16 -26.23 -11.25 9.52
CA HIS A 16 -26.15 -10.79 10.90
C HIS A 16 -27.36 -9.91 11.28
N SER A 17 -27.86 -10.03 12.52
CA SER A 17 -29.07 -9.30 12.96
C SER A 17 -28.89 -7.79 13.10
N TRP A 18 -27.67 -7.32 13.26
CA TRP A 18 -27.38 -5.88 13.40
C TRP A 18 -27.56 -5.13 12.09
N THR A 19 -27.80 -3.83 12.18
CA THR A 19 -27.98 -2.94 11.04
C THR A 19 -26.94 -1.83 11.03
N TYR A 20 -26.87 -1.06 9.95
CA TYR A 20 -25.96 0.08 9.83
C TYR A 20 -26.67 1.25 9.13
N LYS A 21 -26.23 2.46 9.44
CA LYS A 21 -26.71 3.69 8.78
C LYS A 21 -25.54 4.65 8.58
N LEU A 22 -25.59 5.42 7.50
CA LEU A 22 -24.66 6.52 7.28
C LEU A 22 -25.09 7.71 8.14
N HIS A 23 -24.19 8.23 8.95
CA HIS A 23 -24.41 9.42 9.77
C HIS A 23 -23.19 10.34 9.65
N GLU A 24 -23.39 11.57 9.18
CA GLU A 24 -22.32 12.57 8.98
C GLU A 24 -21.14 12.04 8.16
N GLY A 25 -21.40 11.23 7.12
CA GLY A 25 -20.35 10.61 6.30
C GLY A 25 -19.59 9.45 6.94
N VAL A 26 -20.01 8.97 8.11
CA VAL A 26 -19.47 7.76 8.76
C VAL A 26 -20.57 6.72 8.90
N PHE A 27 -20.34 5.53 8.35
CA PHE A 27 -21.23 4.39 8.56
C PHE A 27 -21.12 3.93 10.01
N GLN A 28 -22.25 3.99 10.73
CA GLN A 28 -22.38 3.55 12.12
C GLN A 28 -23.16 2.24 12.17
N VAL A 29 -22.78 1.34 13.07
CA VAL A 29 -23.43 0.04 13.26
C VAL A 29 -24.29 0.08 14.51
N PHE A 30 -25.51 -0.47 14.43
CA PHE A 30 -26.51 -0.43 15.48
C PHE A 30 -26.98 -1.84 15.82
N ARG A 31 -27.19 -2.09 17.11
CA ARG A 31 -27.84 -3.32 17.57
C ARG A 31 -29.32 -3.22 17.23
N ALA A 32 -29.85 -4.19 16.50
CA ALA A 32 -31.29 -4.26 16.29
C ALA A 32 -31.94 -4.81 17.57
N PHE A 33 -32.62 -3.94 18.33
CA PHE A 33 -33.55 -4.35 19.39
C PHE A 33 -34.98 -4.02 18.93
N GLU A 34 -35.90 -4.98 19.05
CA GLU A 34 -37.32 -4.73 18.84
C GLU A 34 -37.83 -3.80 19.96
N GLY A 35 -38.23 -2.57 19.60
CA GLY A 35 -38.99 -1.68 20.48
C GLY A 35 -38.28 -0.43 21.02
N GLU A 36 -37.02 -0.16 20.67
CA GLU A 36 -36.34 1.10 21.05
C GLU A 36 -36.41 2.16 19.95
N GLU A 37 -36.90 3.37 20.28
CA GLU A 37 -36.98 4.51 19.35
C GLU A 37 -35.62 5.21 19.13
N VAL A 38 -34.64 4.98 20.02
CA VAL A 38 -33.32 5.62 19.96
C VAL A 38 -32.25 4.57 19.67
N LEU A 39 -31.69 4.61 18.45
CA LEU A 39 -30.60 3.74 18.03
C LEU A 39 -29.26 4.40 18.42
N GLU A 40 -28.63 3.92 19.50
CA GLU A 40 -27.26 4.32 19.83
C GLU A 40 -26.22 3.51 19.03
N PRO A 41 -25.16 4.15 18.49
CA PRO A 41 -24.09 3.43 17.81
C PRO A 41 -23.44 2.37 18.70
N ALA A 42 -23.22 1.18 18.15
CA ALA A 42 -22.63 0.05 18.87
C ALA A 42 -21.12 0.22 19.13
N PHE A 43 -20.47 1.12 18.39
CA PHE A 43 -19.05 1.40 18.46
C PHE A 43 -18.80 2.90 18.53
N GLU A 44 -17.87 3.30 19.40
CA GLU A 44 -17.41 4.68 19.49
C GLU A 44 -16.37 4.94 18.40
N ILE A 45 -16.66 5.90 17.52
CA ILE A 45 -15.78 6.33 16.44
C ILE A 45 -15.56 7.84 16.62
N PRO A 46 -14.30 8.31 16.66
CA PRO A 46 -14.01 9.73 16.83
C PRO A 46 -14.72 10.58 15.77
N SER A 47 -15.34 11.66 16.22
CA SER A 47 -16.00 12.63 15.34
C SER A 47 -14.97 13.43 14.54
N VAL A 48 -15.41 14.03 13.42
CA VAL A 48 -14.56 14.89 12.59
C VAL A 48 -14.05 16.10 13.38
N GLY A 49 -14.84 16.58 14.34
CA GLY A 49 -14.46 17.67 15.23
C GLY A 49 -13.33 17.31 16.19
N GLU A 50 -13.39 16.13 16.80
CA GLU A 50 -12.31 15.62 17.66
C GLU A 50 -11.03 15.39 16.86
N TYR A 51 -11.15 14.76 15.69
CA TYR A 51 -10.01 14.57 14.80
C TYR A 51 -9.31 15.89 14.45
N TYR A 52 -10.04 16.93 14.04
CA TYR A 52 -9.41 18.21 13.70
C TYR A 52 -8.83 18.94 14.92
N LYS A 53 -9.42 18.77 16.10
CA LYS A 53 -8.86 19.30 17.34
C LYS A 53 -7.52 18.65 17.66
N ASP A 54 -7.42 17.33 17.55
CA ASP A 54 -6.18 16.59 17.79
C ASP A 54 -5.15 16.85 16.68
N PHE A 55 -5.61 16.98 15.44
CA PHE A 55 -4.78 17.37 14.31
C PHE A 55 -4.16 18.76 14.51
N ASP A 56 -4.97 19.77 14.84
CA ASP A 56 -4.46 21.11 15.11
C ASP A 56 -3.54 21.13 16.35
N TYR A 57 -3.76 20.26 17.34
CA TYR A 57 -2.83 20.07 18.46
C TYR A 57 -1.47 19.54 18.00
N VAL A 58 -1.44 18.49 17.17
CA VAL A 58 -0.20 17.94 16.61
C VAL A 58 0.54 18.99 15.77
N LEU A 59 -0.18 19.76 14.94
CA LEU A 59 0.41 20.86 14.18
C LEU A 59 1.00 21.96 15.09
N GLY A 60 0.33 22.26 16.21
CA GLY A 60 0.85 23.16 17.23
C GLY A 60 2.16 22.67 17.83
N VAL A 61 2.25 21.37 18.17
CA VAL A 61 3.48 20.74 18.70
C VAL A 61 4.60 20.75 17.64
N MET A 62 4.28 20.55 16.37
CA MET A 62 5.26 20.62 15.28
C MET A 62 5.82 22.03 15.07
N SER A 63 5.01 23.05 15.35
CA SER A 63 5.36 24.46 15.18
C SER A 63 6.15 25.01 16.38
N ASP A 64 6.20 24.30 17.49
CA ASP A 64 6.97 24.69 18.68
C ASP A 64 8.47 24.49 18.46
N ASP A 65 9.23 25.59 18.53
CA ASP A 65 10.66 25.60 18.22
C ASP A 65 11.47 24.74 19.22
N ALA A 66 11.11 24.75 20.51
CA ALA A 66 11.81 23.98 21.53
C ALA A 66 11.63 22.46 21.31
N THR A 67 10.41 22.03 20.98
CA THR A 67 10.10 20.64 20.65
C THR A 67 10.80 20.21 19.37
N ARG A 68 10.85 21.08 18.36
CA ARG A 68 11.56 20.81 17.11
C ARG A 68 13.06 20.61 17.33
N ASP A 69 13.68 21.49 18.12
CA ASP A 69 15.11 21.40 18.42
C ASP A 69 15.43 20.16 19.26
N PHE A 70 14.59 19.85 20.24
CA PHE A 70 14.69 18.62 21.03
C PHE A 70 14.62 17.37 20.13
N ALA A 71 13.58 17.25 19.30
CA ALA A 71 13.40 16.11 18.41
C ALA A 71 14.58 15.96 17.44
N LEU A 72 15.06 17.07 16.86
CA LEU A 72 16.23 17.06 15.98
C LEU A 72 17.50 16.56 16.71
N GLN A 73 17.71 16.99 17.96
CA GLN A 73 18.83 16.53 18.76
C GLN A 73 18.73 15.03 19.07
N ARG A 74 17.53 14.54 19.44
CA ARG A 74 17.29 13.11 19.71
C ARG A 74 17.54 12.25 18.47
N LEU A 75 17.02 12.65 17.31
CA LEU A 75 17.23 11.93 16.05
C LEU A 75 18.72 11.83 15.68
N LYS A 76 19.48 12.92 15.81
CA LYS A 76 20.94 12.92 15.59
C LYS A 76 21.67 12.03 16.59
N TYR A 77 21.24 12.04 17.84
CA TYR A 77 21.79 11.16 18.88
C TYR A 77 21.59 9.68 18.52
N LEU A 78 20.36 9.28 18.18
CA LEU A 78 20.02 7.91 17.80
C LEU A 78 20.83 7.42 16.60
N GLN A 79 20.92 8.25 15.55
CA GLN A 79 21.74 7.95 14.39
C GLN A 79 23.21 7.73 14.77
N SER A 80 23.79 8.64 15.57
CA SER A 80 25.19 8.53 16.00
C SER A 80 25.42 7.29 16.88
N LYS A 81 24.48 6.99 17.77
CA LYS A 81 24.51 5.82 18.64
C LYS A 81 24.55 4.53 17.83
N PHE A 82 23.77 4.43 16.75
CA PHE A 82 23.76 3.25 15.89
C PHE A 82 25.05 3.08 15.10
N MET A 83 25.67 4.18 14.66
CA MET A 83 26.97 4.14 14.00
C MET A 83 28.06 3.62 14.94
N ILE A 84 28.06 4.05 16.20
CA ILE A 84 28.99 3.55 17.23
C ILE A 84 28.72 2.07 17.49
N TYR A 85 27.45 1.69 17.71
CA TYR A 85 27.06 0.30 17.91
C TYR A 85 27.53 -0.61 16.78
N SER A 86 27.24 -0.23 15.52
CA SER A 86 27.63 -1.00 14.34
C SER A 86 29.14 -1.18 14.26
N THR A 87 29.91 -0.10 14.49
CA THR A 87 31.38 -0.15 14.48
C THR A 87 31.94 -1.13 15.53
N LEU A 88 31.33 -1.19 16.71
CA LEU A 88 31.79 -2.02 17.81
C LEU A 88 31.35 -3.49 17.68
N ASN A 89 30.17 -3.76 17.12
CA ASN A 89 29.51 -5.06 17.19
C ASN A 89 29.44 -5.83 15.87
N GLU A 90 29.72 -5.22 14.72
CA GLU A 90 29.56 -5.86 13.40
C GLU A 90 30.27 -7.23 13.30
N ARG A 91 31.50 -7.34 13.83
CA ARG A 91 32.24 -8.61 13.80
C ARG A 91 31.55 -9.70 14.63
N GLN A 92 31.01 -9.33 15.79
CA GLN A 92 30.29 -10.26 16.67
C GLN A 92 28.95 -10.66 16.05
N GLU A 93 28.20 -9.70 15.52
CA GLU A 93 26.94 -9.96 14.81
C GLU A 93 27.13 -10.97 13.66
N VAL A 94 28.20 -10.81 12.87
CA VAL A 94 28.55 -11.75 11.80
C VAL A 94 28.94 -13.13 12.37
N ALA A 95 29.64 -13.17 13.49
CA ALA A 95 30.00 -14.42 14.16
C ALA A 95 28.76 -15.15 14.69
N ASP A 96 27.79 -14.44 15.26
CA ASP A 96 26.54 -14.99 15.81
C ASP A 96 25.71 -15.68 14.72
N VAL A 97 25.55 -15.03 13.55
CA VAL A 97 24.88 -15.64 12.39
C VAL A 97 25.67 -16.87 11.89
N LYS A 98 27.01 -16.79 11.85
CA LYS A 98 27.87 -17.90 11.41
C LYS A 98 27.93 -19.07 12.38
N ALA A 99 27.68 -18.86 13.67
CA ALA A 99 27.73 -19.90 14.69
C ALA A 99 26.55 -20.89 14.55
N ARG A 100 25.42 -20.46 13.98
CA ARG A 100 24.23 -21.29 13.76
C ARG A 100 24.49 -22.30 12.63
N ARG A 101 24.62 -23.59 12.99
CA ARG A 101 24.77 -24.71 12.05
C ARG A 101 23.41 -25.11 11.48
N GLY A 102 23.36 -25.50 10.20
CA GLY A 102 22.14 -26.05 9.56
C GLY A 102 21.12 -25.03 9.04
N VAL A 103 21.41 -23.73 9.14
CA VAL A 103 20.54 -22.65 8.64
C VAL A 103 21.11 -22.09 7.33
N GLN A 104 20.26 -21.86 6.32
CA GLN A 104 20.64 -21.16 5.10
C GLN A 104 20.92 -19.69 5.42
N ARG A 105 22.13 -19.24 5.07
CA ARG A 105 22.67 -17.92 5.46
C ARG A 105 22.60 -16.88 4.35
N ASP A 106 22.13 -17.29 3.18
CA ASP A 106 22.01 -16.36 2.07
C ASP A 106 20.78 -15.47 2.24
N PHE A 107 20.88 -14.27 1.69
CA PHE A 107 19.78 -13.31 1.72
C PHE A 107 18.55 -13.85 0.95
N TYR A 108 18.74 -14.75 -0.02
CA TYR A 108 17.66 -15.31 -0.85
C TYR A 108 16.69 -16.19 -0.06
N SER A 109 17.15 -16.86 1.00
CA SER A 109 16.34 -17.70 1.88
C SER A 109 15.47 -16.94 2.88
N LEU A 110 15.70 -15.64 3.04
CA LEU A 110 14.92 -14.80 3.96
C LEU A 110 13.59 -14.40 3.33
N GLN A 111 12.52 -14.59 4.10
CA GLN A 111 11.20 -14.10 3.72
C GLN A 111 11.21 -12.57 3.70
N LYS A 112 10.79 -11.99 2.57
CA LYS A 112 10.66 -10.55 2.39
C LYS A 112 9.37 -10.25 1.65
N VAL A 113 8.76 -9.12 2.00
CA VAL A 113 7.49 -8.69 1.43
C VAL A 113 7.71 -7.37 0.73
N ASP A 114 7.29 -7.27 -0.53
CA ASP A 114 7.13 -5.98 -1.18
C ASP A 114 5.89 -5.29 -0.60
N THR A 115 6.12 -4.46 0.40
CA THR A 115 5.07 -3.75 1.15
C THR A 115 4.46 -2.58 0.36
N HIS A 116 5.11 -2.17 -0.74
CA HIS A 116 4.57 -1.12 -1.60
C HIS A 116 4.77 -1.36 -3.08
N ILE A 117 3.72 -1.88 -3.72
CA ILE A 117 3.69 -2.17 -5.16
C ILE A 117 2.29 -1.96 -5.75
N HIS A 118 2.20 -1.26 -6.87
CA HIS A 118 0.96 -1.07 -7.63
C HIS A 118 0.78 -2.24 -8.62
N HIS A 119 -0.38 -2.90 -8.56
CA HIS A 119 -0.68 -4.09 -9.37
C HIS A 119 -0.46 -3.85 -10.86
N THR A 120 -0.96 -2.73 -11.40
CA THR A 120 -0.83 -2.41 -12.82
C THR A 120 0.61 -2.15 -13.26
N GLY A 121 1.50 -1.82 -12.33
CA GLY A 121 2.93 -1.60 -12.56
C GLY A 121 3.80 -2.76 -12.10
N SER A 122 3.24 -3.90 -11.69
CA SER A 122 4.00 -4.98 -11.02
C SER A 122 4.87 -5.82 -11.95
N THR A 123 4.58 -5.82 -13.25
CA THR A 123 5.34 -6.55 -14.27
C THR A 123 6.50 -5.70 -14.80
N ASN A 124 7.61 -6.33 -15.20
CA ASN A 124 8.68 -5.60 -15.91
C ASN A 124 8.31 -5.38 -17.39
N GLN A 125 8.92 -4.38 -18.03
CA GLN A 125 8.60 -4.01 -19.43
C GLN A 125 8.85 -5.15 -20.41
N LYS A 126 9.89 -5.96 -20.20
CA LYS A 126 10.23 -7.07 -21.08
C LYS A 126 9.15 -8.16 -21.05
N HIS A 127 8.57 -8.42 -19.89
CA HIS A 127 7.47 -9.37 -19.73
C HIS A 127 6.20 -8.83 -20.36
N LEU A 128 5.79 -7.59 -20.07
CA LEU A 128 4.62 -6.97 -20.70
C LEU A 128 4.74 -6.98 -22.24
N LEU A 129 5.91 -6.60 -22.78
CA LEU A 129 6.18 -6.64 -24.21
C LEU A 129 6.00 -8.05 -24.79
N ARG A 130 6.59 -9.06 -24.14
CA ARG A 130 6.47 -10.47 -24.55
C ARG A 130 5.01 -10.91 -24.52
N PHE A 131 4.25 -10.49 -23.51
CA PHE A 131 2.85 -10.81 -23.37
C PHE A 131 2.01 -10.21 -24.52
N ILE A 132 2.17 -8.91 -24.80
CA ILE A 132 1.49 -8.22 -25.92
C ILE A 132 1.82 -8.91 -27.25
N LYS A 133 3.10 -9.19 -27.52
CA LYS A 133 3.51 -9.92 -28.74
C LYS A 133 2.88 -11.31 -28.83
N SER A 134 2.80 -12.04 -27.72
CA SER A 134 2.17 -13.35 -27.66
C SER A 134 0.68 -13.28 -28.01
N LYS A 135 -0.04 -12.28 -27.47
CA LYS A 135 -1.47 -12.08 -27.76
C LYS A 135 -1.73 -11.67 -29.21
N LEU A 136 -0.90 -10.81 -29.79
CA LEU A 136 -0.99 -10.47 -31.20
C LEU A 136 -0.82 -11.69 -32.12
N ASN A 137 0.14 -12.57 -31.79
CA ASN A 137 0.42 -13.73 -32.63
C ASN A 137 -0.61 -14.86 -32.46
N ARG A 138 -1.13 -15.07 -31.24
CA ARG A 138 -2.00 -16.21 -30.93
C ARG A 138 -3.48 -15.88 -30.98
N CYS A 139 -3.85 -14.63 -30.70
CA CYS A 139 -5.24 -14.20 -30.52
C CYS A 139 -5.58 -12.91 -31.31
N PRO A 140 -5.18 -12.75 -32.59
CA PRO A 140 -5.37 -11.50 -33.34
C PRO A 140 -6.85 -11.14 -33.56
N LYS A 141 -7.73 -12.15 -33.62
CA LYS A 141 -9.16 -11.99 -33.91
C LYS A 141 -10.02 -11.75 -32.68
N ASP A 142 -9.45 -11.69 -31.49
CA ASP A 142 -10.20 -11.36 -30.29
C ASP A 142 -10.77 -9.95 -30.43
N VAL A 143 -12.08 -9.81 -30.19
CA VAL A 143 -12.72 -8.49 -30.11
C VAL A 143 -12.37 -7.86 -28.76
N VAL A 144 -11.63 -6.74 -28.79
CA VAL A 144 -11.02 -6.16 -27.59
C VAL A 144 -11.52 -4.77 -27.23
N ALA A 145 -12.21 -4.10 -28.15
CA ALA A 145 -12.72 -2.76 -27.94
C ALA A 145 -13.98 -2.50 -28.78
N PHE A 146 -14.77 -1.52 -28.35
CA PHE A 146 -15.89 -0.99 -29.12
C PHE A 146 -15.69 0.52 -29.30
N ARG A 147 -15.52 0.97 -30.55
CA ARG A 147 -15.32 2.39 -30.89
C ARG A 147 -16.09 2.74 -32.17
N ASP A 148 -16.61 3.96 -32.22
CA ASP A 148 -17.31 4.51 -33.39
C ASP A 148 -18.42 3.59 -33.94
N GLY A 149 -19.16 2.93 -33.04
CA GLY A 149 -20.26 2.02 -33.39
C GLY A 149 -19.82 0.64 -33.88
N HIS A 150 -18.53 0.32 -33.88
CA HIS A 150 -17.99 -0.94 -34.38
C HIS A 150 -17.14 -1.66 -33.34
N GLU A 151 -17.22 -2.98 -33.36
CA GLU A 151 -16.32 -3.87 -32.63
C GLU A 151 -14.96 -3.90 -33.34
N LEU A 152 -13.88 -3.72 -32.58
CA LEU A 152 -12.51 -3.78 -33.05
C LEU A 152 -11.80 -5.03 -32.53
N THR A 153 -11.19 -5.78 -33.44
CA THR A 153 -10.30 -6.89 -33.08
C THR A 153 -8.93 -6.39 -32.63
N LEU A 154 -8.16 -7.22 -31.92
CA LEU A 154 -6.80 -6.87 -31.51
C LEU A 154 -5.92 -6.52 -32.72
N GLU A 155 -6.05 -7.26 -33.82
CA GLU A 155 -5.37 -6.97 -35.08
C GLU A 155 -5.74 -5.59 -35.63
N GLN A 156 -7.04 -5.27 -35.71
CA GLN A 156 -7.52 -3.98 -36.20
C GLN A 156 -7.04 -2.80 -35.33
N VAL A 157 -6.95 -2.99 -34.00
CA VAL A 157 -6.39 -1.99 -33.10
C VAL A 157 -4.94 -1.70 -33.48
N PHE A 158 -4.10 -2.73 -33.68
CA PHE A 158 -2.70 -2.53 -34.04
C PHE A 158 -2.48 -2.03 -35.47
N GLU A 159 -3.34 -2.43 -36.42
CA GLU A 159 -3.38 -1.85 -37.77
C GLU A 159 -3.67 -0.34 -37.73
N SER A 160 -4.60 0.10 -36.89
CA SER A 160 -4.93 1.52 -36.73
C SER A 160 -3.76 2.35 -36.19
N LEU A 161 -2.93 1.74 -35.34
CA LEU A 161 -1.71 2.34 -34.80
C LEU A 161 -0.53 2.26 -35.78
N LYS A 162 -0.68 1.54 -36.90
CA LYS A 162 0.36 1.28 -37.91
C LYS A 162 1.62 0.62 -37.32
N VAL A 163 1.44 -0.27 -36.34
CA VAL A 163 2.54 -0.97 -35.66
C VAL A 163 2.34 -2.48 -35.73
N THR A 164 3.37 -3.20 -36.17
CA THR A 164 3.34 -4.68 -36.19
C THR A 164 3.98 -5.27 -34.95
N ALA A 165 3.74 -6.57 -34.70
CA ALA A 165 4.39 -7.29 -33.60
C ALA A 165 5.93 -7.30 -33.70
N TYR A 166 6.50 -7.13 -34.91
CA TYR A 166 7.94 -7.05 -35.13
C TYR A 166 8.52 -5.71 -34.67
N ASP A 167 7.78 -4.61 -34.89
CA ASP A 167 8.18 -3.24 -34.56
C ASP A 167 8.09 -2.94 -33.05
N LEU A 168 7.34 -3.76 -32.30
CA LEU A 168 7.24 -3.63 -30.85
C LEU A 168 8.58 -3.94 -30.17
N SER A 169 9.07 -2.99 -29.38
CA SER A 169 10.28 -3.08 -28.58
C SER A 169 10.03 -2.40 -27.23
N ILE A 170 10.98 -2.53 -26.31
CA ILE A 170 10.89 -1.85 -25.00
C ILE A 170 10.85 -0.33 -25.21
N ASP A 171 11.62 0.17 -26.17
CA ASP A 171 11.68 1.59 -26.51
C ASP A 171 10.35 2.09 -27.09
N THR A 172 9.72 1.32 -27.98
CA THR A 172 8.43 1.74 -28.57
C THR A 172 7.27 1.68 -27.58
N LEU A 173 7.34 0.83 -26.54
CA LEU A 173 6.37 0.88 -25.44
C LEU A 173 6.46 2.19 -24.64
N ASP A 174 7.66 2.78 -24.55
CA ASP A 174 7.94 4.07 -23.88
C ASP A 174 7.38 4.19 -22.45
N MET A 175 7.46 3.11 -21.67
CA MET A 175 6.89 3.06 -20.31
C MET A 175 7.92 3.28 -19.21
N HIS A 176 9.21 3.46 -19.52
CA HIS A 176 10.22 3.73 -18.50
C HIS A 176 10.14 5.19 -18.01
N ALA A 177 10.29 5.40 -16.71
CA ALA A 177 10.35 6.73 -16.13
C ALA A 177 11.75 7.32 -16.34
N HIS A 178 11.94 8.09 -17.42
CA HIS A 178 13.18 8.81 -17.70
C HIS A 178 13.27 10.13 -16.91
N GLN A 179 14.45 10.79 -16.93
CA GLN A 179 14.69 12.11 -16.29
C GLN A 179 13.60 13.17 -16.58
N GLY A 180 12.90 13.06 -17.72
CA GLY A 180 11.80 13.96 -18.07
C GLY A 180 10.55 13.87 -17.19
N ALA A 181 10.43 12.83 -16.35
CA ALA A 181 9.35 12.65 -15.36
C ALA A 181 9.69 13.27 -13.99
N PHE A 182 10.94 13.73 -13.79
CA PHE A 182 11.38 14.33 -12.53
C PHE A 182 10.59 15.62 -12.25
N HIS A 183 9.90 15.68 -11.11
CA HIS A 183 8.93 16.71 -10.72
C HIS A 183 7.76 16.91 -11.70
N ARG A 184 7.51 15.97 -12.61
CA ARG A 184 6.48 16.05 -13.65
C ARG A 184 5.56 14.83 -13.59
N PHE A 185 4.73 14.80 -12.55
CA PHE A 185 3.78 13.71 -12.31
C PHE A 185 2.76 13.56 -13.44
N ASP A 186 2.43 14.66 -14.12
CA ASP A 186 1.62 14.66 -15.35
C ASP A 186 2.26 13.83 -16.47
N LYS A 187 3.58 13.96 -16.67
CA LYS A 187 4.33 13.15 -17.63
C LYS A 187 4.47 11.70 -17.17
N PHE A 188 4.62 11.46 -15.86
CA PHE A 188 4.64 10.11 -15.30
C PHE A 188 3.31 9.38 -15.55
N ASN A 189 2.17 10.06 -15.37
CA ASN A 189 0.85 9.48 -15.64
C ASN A 189 0.69 8.99 -17.09
N LEU A 190 1.34 9.65 -18.06
CA LEU A 190 1.36 9.21 -19.45
C LEU A 190 2.15 7.91 -19.66
N LYS A 191 3.14 7.61 -18.81
CA LYS A 191 3.94 6.37 -18.89
C LYS A 191 3.17 5.11 -18.51
N PHE A 192 1.94 5.25 -17.99
CA PHE A 192 1.03 4.12 -17.85
C PHE A 192 0.35 3.73 -19.16
N ASN A 193 0.46 4.53 -20.23
CA ASN A 193 -0.10 4.23 -21.53
C ASN A 193 0.97 3.55 -22.40
N PRO A 194 0.86 2.25 -22.74
CA PRO A 194 1.77 1.60 -23.67
C PRO A 194 1.78 2.33 -25.01
N MET A 195 2.96 2.68 -25.52
CA MET A 195 3.15 3.49 -26.74
C MET A 195 2.49 4.88 -26.68
N GLY A 196 2.14 5.37 -25.49
CA GLY A 196 1.34 6.59 -25.32
C GLY A 196 -0.16 6.41 -25.58
N GLU A 197 -0.61 5.19 -25.92
CA GLU A 197 -1.98 4.92 -26.35
C GLU A 197 -2.89 4.50 -25.20
N THR A 198 -3.95 5.28 -24.98
CA THR A 198 -4.94 5.03 -23.92
C THR A 198 -5.71 3.72 -24.15
N LEU A 199 -5.95 3.37 -25.41
CA LEU A 199 -6.66 2.13 -25.77
C LEU A 199 -5.86 0.88 -25.39
N LEU A 200 -4.54 0.88 -25.58
CA LEU A 200 -3.70 -0.25 -25.20
C LEU A 200 -3.66 -0.42 -23.69
N ARG A 201 -3.63 0.68 -22.92
CA ARG A 201 -3.77 0.65 -21.47
C ARG A 201 -5.11 0.06 -21.05
N GLU A 202 -6.20 0.46 -21.68
CA GLU A 202 -7.53 -0.06 -21.40
C GLU A 202 -7.60 -1.57 -21.66
N ILE A 203 -7.08 -2.05 -22.79
CA ILE A 203 -7.12 -3.47 -23.19
C ILE A 203 -6.25 -4.34 -22.27
N PHE A 204 -5.00 -3.94 -22.01
CA PHE A 204 -4.00 -4.79 -21.33
C PHE A 204 -3.85 -4.53 -19.84
N MET A 205 -4.25 -3.36 -19.33
CA MET A 205 -3.90 -2.89 -17.98
C MET A 205 -5.10 -2.43 -17.14
N LYS A 206 -6.34 -2.68 -17.58
CA LYS A 206 -7.56 -2.43 -16.78
C LYS A 206 -8.32 -3.72 -16.50
N THR A 207 -8.91 -3.78 -15.31
CA THR A 207 -9.77 -4.88 -14.85
C THR A 207 -11.17 -4.80 -15.46
N ASP A 208 -11.72 -3.59 -15.60
CA ASP A 208 -13.01 -3.30 -16.24
C ASP A 208 -12.77 -2.72 -17.64
N ASN A 209 -13.02 -3.53 -18.67
CA ASN A 209 -12.92 -3.19 -20.09
C ASN A 209 -13.83 -4.11 -20.94
N TYR A 210 -13.81 -3.96 -22.26
CA TYR A 210 -14.67 -4.75 -23.17
C TYR A 210 -14.56 -6.28 -22.98
N ILE A 211 -13.35 -6.78 -22.74
CA ILE A 211 -13.06 -8.21 -22.52
C ILE A 211 -13.06 -8.59 -21.03
N LYS A 212 -13.64 -7.75 -20.17
CA LYS A 212 -13.78 -7.96 -18.72
C LYS A 212 -12.43 -8.26 -18.04
N GLY A 213 -11.38 -7.57 -18.48
CA GLY A 213 -10.04 -7.67 -17.90
C GLY A 213 -9.31 -8.98 -18.12
N ARG A 214 -9.74 -9.83 -19.08
CA ARG A 214 -9.15 -11.15 -19.35
C ARG A 214 -7.63 -11.09 -19.55
N TYR A 215 -7.13 -10.16 -20.36
CA TYR A 215 -5.68 -10.05 -20.61
C TYR A 215 -4.88 -9.63 -19.39
N LEU A 216 -5.39 -8.69 -18.58
CA LEU A 216 -4.74 -8.33 -17.32
C LEU A 216 -4.75 -9.50 -16.33
N ALA A 217 -5.82 -10.29 -16.28
CA ALA A 217 -5.89 -11.47 -15.43
C ALA A 217 -4.87 -12.54 -15.82
N GLU A 218 -4.75 -12.84 -17.12
CA GLU A 218 -3.75 -13.79 -17.63
C GLU A 218 -2.32 -13.32 -17.31
N LEU A 219 -2.02 -12.03 -17.54
CA LEU A 219 -0.73 -11.45 -17.18
C LEU A 219 -0.47 -11.53 -15.66
N THR A 220 -1.49 -11.24 -14.85
CA THR A 220 -1.41 -11.37 -13.38
C THR A 220 -1.12 -12.81 -12.98
N GLY A 221 -1.75 -13.79 -13.62
CA GLY A 221 -1.50 -15.21 -13.41
C GLY A 221 -0.04 -15.59 -13.74
N GLU A 222 0.51 -15.10 -14.86
CA GLU A 222 1.94 -15.32 -15.18
C GLU A 222 2.87 -14.73 -14.11
N VAL A 223 2.56 -13.53 -13.58
CA VAL A 223 3.36 -12.91 -12.51
C VAL A 223 3.20 -13.65 -11.17
N MET A 224 2.00 -14.16 -10.84
CA MET A 224 1.79 -14.99 -9.65
C MET A 224 2.61 -16.27 -9.72
N SER A 225 2.64 -16.94 -10.88
CA SER A 225 3.47 -18.14 -11.08
C SER A 225 4.96 -17.84 -10.90
N ASP A 226 5.46 -16.75 -11.48
CA ASP A 226 6.86 -16.33 -11.31
C ASP A 226 7.19 -16.04 -9.82
N LEU A 227 6.24 -15.49 -9.06
CA LEU A 227 6.39 -15.25 -7.61
C LEU A 227 6.41 -16.54 -6.79
N GLU A 228 5.57 -17.52 -7.12
CA GLU A 228 5.52 -18.82 -6.45
C GLU A 228 6.79 -19.66 -6.69
N GLU A 229 7.39 -19.52 -7.88
CA GLU A 229 8.73 -20.05 -8.15
C GLU A 229 9.79 -19.39 -7.25
N SER A 230 9.63 -18.09 -6.96
CA SER A 230 10.48 -17.31 -6.05
C SER A 230 10.02 -17.43 -4.59
N LYS A 231 10.18 -18.63 -4.01
CA LYS A 231 9.73 -19.09 -2.67
C LYS A 231 9.78 -18.13 -1.47
N HIS A 232 10.61 -17.09 -1.51
CA HIS A 232 10.88 -16.20 -0.39
C HIS A 232 10.48 -14.74 -0.65
N GLN A 233 9.91 -14.45 -1.81
CA GLN A 233 9.36 -13.15 -2.16
C GLN A 233 7.84 -13.20 -2.06
N ASN A 234 7.28 -12.18 -1.42
CA ASN A 234 5.85 -12.02 -1.24
C ASN A 234 5.50 -10.57 -1.56
N VAL A 235 4.25 -10.29 -1.88
CA VAL A 235 3.85 -8.95 -2.35
C VAL A 235 2.50 -8.54 -1.80
N GLU A 236 2.34 -7.23 -1.63
CA GLU A 236 1.08 -6.60 -1.27
C GLU A 236 0.62 -5.63 -2.37
N TRP A 237 -0.08 -6.19 -3.37
CA TRP A 237 -0.48 -5.46 -4.56
C TRP A 237 -1.61 -4.48 -4.28
N ARG A 238 -1.43 -3.24 -4.72
CA ARG A 238 -2.48 -2.22 -4.70
C ARG A 238 -3.30 -2.28 -5.97
N ILE A 239 -4.61 -2.44 -5.81
CA ILE A 239 -5.59 -2.44 -6.89
C ILE A 239 -6.68 -1.40 -6.61
N SER A 240 -7.17 -0.73 -7.65
CA SER A 240 -7.98 0.48 -7.47
C SER A 240 -9.46 0.19 -7.31
N ILE A 241 -10.09 0.84 -6.33
CA ILE A 241 -11.51 1.20 -6.33
C ILE A 241 -11.57 2.72 -6.36
N TYR A 242 -12.17 3.28 -7.39
CA TYR A 242 -12.24 4.72 -7.62
C TYR A 242 -13.39 5.38 -6.87
N GLY A 243 -14.40 4.60 -6.48
CA GLY A 243 -15.57 5.14 -5.76
C GLY A 243 -16.50 5.96 -6.66
N ARG A 244 -16.53 5.66 -7.97
CA ARG A 244 -17.42 6.34 -8.93
C ARG A 244 -18.80 5.69 -8.99
N SER A 245 -18.89 4.41 -8.63
CA SER A 245 -20.15 3.67 -8.62
C SER A 245 -20.12 2.53 -7.58
N LEU A 246 -21.30 2.09 -7.15
CA LEU A 246 -21.47 1.01 -6.16
C LEU A 246 -21.02 -0.37 -6.67
N ASP A 247 -21.09 -0.59 -7.98
CA ASP A 247 -20.78 -1.88 -8.62
C ASP A 247 -19.28 -2.13 -8.82
N GLU A 248 -18.41 -1.17 -8.54
CA GLU A 248 -16.96 -1.32 -8.71
C GLU A 248 -16.40 -2.51 -7.91
N TRP A 249 -16.89 -2.70 -6.68
CA TRP A 249 -16.48 -3.81 -5.82
C TRP A 249 -16.88 -5.17 -6.38
N ASP A 250 -18.12 -5.31 -6.83
CA ASP A 250 -18.63 -6.57 -7.38
C ASP A 250 -17.92 -6.92 -8.68
N LYS A 251 -17.67 -5.93 -9.55
CA LYS A 251 -16.88 -6.10 -10.77
C LYS A 251 -15.47 -6.59 -10.46
N LEU A 252 -14.81 -5.94 -9.50
CA LEU A 252 -13.44 -6.29 -9.12
C LEU A 252 -13.38 -7.69 -8.50
N ALA A 253 -14.27 -7.98 -7.54
CA ALA A 253 -14.33 -9.28 -6.88
C ALA A 253 -14.62 -10.41 -7.88
N LYS A 254 -15.57 -10.19 -8.80
CA LYS A 254 -15.86 -11.13 -9.88
C LYS A 254 -14.66 -11.35 -10.79
N TRP A 255 -13.91 -10.30 -11.13
CA TRP A 255 -12.68 -10.41 -11.90
C TRP A 255 -11.64 -11.29 -11.19
N VAL A 256 -11.42 -11.11 -9.89
CA VAL A 256 -10.48 -11.95 -9.10
C VAL A 256 -10.95 -13.40 -9.04
N VAL A 257 -12.21 -13.64 -8.65
CA VAL A 257 -12.75 -14.99 -8.43
C VAL A 257 -12.85 -15.78 -9.73
N THR A 258 -13.40 -15.18 -10.79
CA THR A 258 -13.59 -15.86 -12.08
C THR A 258 -12.26 -16.27 -12.71
N ASN A 259 -11.22 -15.44 -12.54
CA ASN A 259 -9.90 -15.72 -13.09
C ASN A 259 -8.98 -16.46 -12.11
N LYS A 260 -9.50 -16.91 -10.94
CA LYS A 260 -8.76 -17.66 -9.91
C LYS A 260 -7.46 -16.97 -9.46
N LEU A 261 -7.47 -15.65 -9.30
CA LEU A 261 -6.28 -14.86 -8.95
C LEU A 261 -5.99 -14.92 -7.44
N PHE A 262 -5.68 -16.11 -6.95
CA PHE A 262 -5.32 -16.40 -5.56
C PHE A 262 -3.94 -17.04 -5.48
N SER A 263 -3.07 -16.47 -4.65
CA SER A 263 -1.73 -17.01 -4.40
C SER A 263 -1.39 -16.91 -2.92
N HIS A 264 -0.62 -17.87 -2.41
CA HIS A 264 -0.09 -17.83 -1.05
C HIS A 264 0.87 -16.65 -0.83
N HIS A 265 1.52 -16.18 -1.90
CA HIS A 265 2.52 -15.11 -1.88
C HIS A 265 1.95 -13.69 -2.06
N VAL A 266 0.64 -13.57 -2.32
CA VAL A 266 0.01 -12.30 -2.68
C VAL A 266 -1.10 -11.93 -1.70
N ARG A 267 -1.07 -10.69 -1.21
CA ARG A 267 -2.21 -10.03 -0.57
C ARG A 267 -2.54 -8.74 -1.29
N TRP A 268 -3.76 -8.25 -1.11
CA TRP A 268 -4.27 -7.08 -1.82
C TRP A 268 -4.49 -5.90 -0.88
N LEU A 269 -4.10 -4.70 -1.32
CA LEU A 269 -4.59 -3.44 -0.77
C LEU A 269 -5.50 -2.77 -1.79
N ILE A 270 -6.52 -2.10 -1.29
CA ILE A 270 -7.43 -1.33 -2.11
C ILE A 270 -6.98 0.12 -2.09
N GLN A 271 -6.44 0.59 -3.20
CA GLN A 271 -6.09 2.00 -3.35
C GLN A 271 -7.31 2.79 -3.80
N VAL A 272 -7.58 3.91 -3.12
CA VAL A 272 -8.64 4.85 -3.43
C VAL A 272 -8.01 6.15 -3.94
N PRO A 273 -8.07 6.41 -5.26
CA PRO A 273 -7.53 7.63 -5.83
C PRO A 273 -8.31 8.88 -5.39
N ARG A 274 -7.59 9.90 -4.90
CA ARG A 274 -8.15 11.20 -4.53
C ARG A 274 -8.41 12.04 -5.79
N LEU A 275 -9.41 11.67 -6.58
CA LEU A 275 -9.73 12.30 -7.88
C LEU A 275 -11.17 12.86 -7.92
N TYR A 276 -11.65 13.37 -6.78
CA TYR A 276 -13.01 13.89 -6.63
C TYR A 276 -13.34 14.97 -7.67
N ASP A 277 -12.42 15.90 -7.93
CA ASP A 277 -12.58 16.99 -8.89
C ASP A 277 -12.83 16.46 -10.32
N VAL A 278 -12.11 15.41 -10.73
CA VAL A 278 -12.29 14.75 -12.03
C VAL A 278 -13.66 14.09 -12.11
N TYR A 279 -14.11 13.40 -11.06
CA TYR A 279 -15.40 12.71 -11.06
C TYR A 279 -16.57 13.71 -11.03
N LYS A 280 -16.43 14.76 -10.24
CA LYS A 280 -17.40 15.85 -10.14
C LYS A 280 -17.54 16.61 -11.47
N ALA A 281 -16.42 16.93 -12.13
CA ALA A 281 -16.43 17.59 -13.44
C ALA A 281 -17.11 16.76 -14.53
N ASN A 282 -16.99 15.43 -14.47
CA ASN A 282 -17.64 14.50 -15.40
C ASN A 282 -19.09 14.15 -15.01
N GLY A 283 -19.63 14.71 -13.92
CA GLY A 283 -20.98 14.42 -13.45
C GLY A 283 -21.19 13.00 -12.95
N LEU A 284 -20.12 12.29 -12.56
CA LEU A 284 -20.20 10.93 -12.01
C LEU A 284 -20.62 10.90 -10.53
N ILE A 285 -20.36 12.01 -9.83
CA ILE A 285 -20.71 12.20 -8.42
C ILE A 285 -21.21 13.64 -8.20
N GLU A 286 -22.04 13.84 -7.19
CA GLU A 286 -22.55 15.15 -6.79
C GLU A 286 -21.86 15.69 -5.53
N THR A 287 -21.51 14.83 -4.58
CA THR A 287 -20.90 15.24 -3.32
C THR A 287 -19.77 14.30 -2.93
N PHE A 288 -18.96 14.70 -1.95
CA PHE A 288 -17.95 13.79 -1.42
C PHE A 288 -18.56 12.55 -0.74
N GLU A 289 -19.79 12.67 -0.21
CA GLU A 289 -20.51 11.54 0.39
C GLU A 289 -20.77 10.41 -0.61
N ASP A 290 -20.92 10.72 -1.90
CA ASP A 290 -21.11 9.69 -2.94
C ASP A 290 -19.89 8.78 -3.04
N ILE A 291 -18.67 9.33 -2.92
CA ILE A 291 -17.44 8.52 -2.91
C ILE A 291 -17.41 7.63 -1.68
N ILE A 292 -17.74 8.17 -0.49
CA ILE A 292 -17.79 7.39 0.75
C ILE A 292 -18.79 6.24 0.61
N ILE A 293 -19.97 6.52 0.08
CA ILE A 293 -21.02 5.53 -0.18
C ILE A 293 -20.50 4.45 -1.14
N ASN A 294 -19.94 4.84 -2.28
CA ASN A 294 -19.49 3.91 -3.30
C ASN A 294 -18.35 3.00 -2.81
N VAL A 295 -17.46 3.52 -1.96
CA VAL A 295 -16.35 2.75 -1.38
C VAL A 295 -16.81 1.86 -0.23
N TYR A 296 -17.60 2.36 0.72
CA TYR A 296 -17.85 1.66 1.97
C TYR A 296 -19.19 0.92 2.02
N ARG A 297 -20.26 1.39 1.36
CA ARG A 297 -21.58 0.72 1.45
C ARG A 297 -21.51 -0.76 1.06
N PRO A 298 -20.91 -1.17 -0.08
CA PRO A 298 -20.82 -2.58 -0.45
C PRO A 298 -20.10 -3.44 0.60
N LEU A 299 -19.14 -2.84 1.34
CA LEU A 299 -18.41 -3.52 2.41
C LEU A 299 -19.27 -3.74 3.66
N PHE A 300 -20.14 -2.79 3.99
CA PHE A 300 -21.12 -2.96 5.07
C PHE A 300 -22.23 -3.94 4.66
N GLU A 301 -22.68 -3.93 3.40
CA GLU A 301 -23.65 -4.88 2.84
C GLU A 301 -23.13 -6.32 2.96
N VAL A 302 -21.94 -6.60 2.42
CA VAL A 302 -21.34 -7.94 2.50
C VAL A 302 -20.94 -8.34 3.93
N THR A 303 -20.61 -7.37 4.80
CA THR A 303 -20.36 -7.63 6.22
C THR A 303 -21.65 -7.89 6.98
N LYS A 304 -22.80 -7.40 6.53
CA LYS A 304 -24.11 -7.75 7.09
C LYS A 304 -24.55 -9.12 6.62
N ASP A 305 -24.61 -9.32 5.30
CA ASP A 305 -25.01 -10.57 4.66
C ASP A 305 -24.06 -10.92 3.50
N PRO A 306 -23.11 -11.83 3.71
CA PRO A 306 -22.18 -12.27 2.67
C PRO A 306 -22.85 -12.83 1.41
N ARG A 307 -24.11 -13.27 1.49
CA ARG A 307 -24.86 -13.82 0.36
C ARG A 307 -25.27 -12.76 -0.67
N THR A 308 -25.27 -11.48 -0.31
CA THR A 308 -25.58 -10.40 -1.27
C THR A 308 -24.41 -10.14 -2.23
N HIS A 309 -23.18 -10.37 -1.77
CA HIS A 309 -21.95 -10.23 -2.57
C HIS A 309 -20.97 -11.40 -2.28
N PRO A 310 -21.26 -12.64 -2.71
CA PRO A 310 -20.50 -13.80 -2.28
C PRO A 310 -19.08 -13.81 -2.85
N GLU A 311 -18.86 -13.41 -4.11
CA GLU A 311 -17.53 -13.24 -4.67
C GLU A 311 -16.72 -12.16 -3.93
N LEU A 312 -17.38 -11.07 -3.53
CA LEU A 312 -16.75 -10.01 -2.74
C LEU A 312 -16.33 -10.54 -1.37
N HIS A 313 -17.18 -11.31 -0.69
CA HIS A 313 -16.80 -11.92 0.59
C HIS A 313 -15.51 -12.74 0.49
N VAL A 314 -15.42 -13.59 -0.54
CA VAL A 314 -14.24 -14.44 -0.78
C VAL A 314 -13.02 -13.60 -1.14
N PHE A 315 -13.16 -12.61 -2.03
CA PHE A 315 -12.06 -11.71 -2.38
C PHE A 315 -11.53 -10.97 -1.14
N LEU A 316 -12.42 -10.45 -0.29
CA LEU A 316 -12.04 -9.69 0.90
C LEU A 316 -11.18 -10.51 1.88
N GLN A 317 -11.26 -11.85 1.88
CA GLN A 317 -10.37 -12.68 2.71
C GLN A 317 -8.89 -12.54 2.35
N ARG A 318 -8.56 -12.07 1.13
CA ARG A 318 -7.18 -11.76 0.70
C ARG A 318 -6.86 -10.26 0.70
N VAL A 319 -7.84 -9.42 0.99
CA VAL A 319 -7.64 -7.97 1.14
C VAL A 319 -7.21 -7.67 2.57
N VAL A 320 -6.12 -6.91 2.70
CA VAL A 320 -5.50 -6.63 4.00
C VAL A 320 -5.60 -5.17 4.42
N GLY A 321 -5.94 -4.27 3.50
CA GLY A 321 -5.99 -2.85 3.83
C GLY A 321 -6.44 -1.92 2.73
N PHE A 322 -6.52 -0.65 3.09
CA PHE A 322 -6.80 0.48 2.22
C PHE A 322 -5.59 1.38 2.08
N ASP A 323 -5.48 1.99 0.92
CA ASP A 323 -4.48 3.00 0.58
C ASP A 323 -5.21 4.21 -0.05
N SER A 324 -4.68 5.41 0.15
CA SER A 324 -5.18 6.64 -0.45
C SER A 324 -4.07 7.23 -1.31
N VAL A 325 -4.35 7.48 -2.59
CA VAL A 325 -3.33 7.82 -3.59
C VAL A 325 -3.74 9.02 -4.44
N ASP A 326 -2.81 9.91 -4.78
CA ASP A 326 -2.85 10.88 -5.88
C ASP A 326 -1.50 11.62 -5.88
N ASP A 327 -1.28 12.53 -6.83
CA ASP A 327 -0.16 13.48 -6.82
C ASP A 327 -0.19 14.40 -5.59
N GLU A 328 0.58 14.05 -4.56
CA GLU A 328 0.72 14.81 -3.31
C GLU A 328 1.33 16.20 -3.52
N SER A 329 1.96 16.49 -4.67
CA SER A 329 2.56 17.80 -4.93
C SER A 329 1.54 18.90 -5.25
N LYS A 330 0.28 18.52 -5.53
CA LYS A 330 -0.80 19.48 -5.77
C LYS A 330 -1.05 20.32 -4.51
N VAL A 331 -1.11 21.63 -4.70
CA VAL A 331 -1.32 22.57 -3.59
C VAL A 331 -2.75 22.47 -3.10
N GLU A 332 -2.91 22.03 -1.85
CA GLU A 332 -4.20 22.02 -1.15
C GLU A 332 -4.36 23.32 -0.36
N ARG A 333 -5.45 24.07 -0.59
CA ARG A 333 -5.74 25.28 0.21
C ARG A 333 -6.73 24.93 1.32
N ARG A 334 -6.36 25.19 2.57
CA ARG A 334 -7.30 25.16 3.71
C ARG A 334 -8.20 26.40 3.64
N VAL A 335 -9.28 26.32 2.85
CA VAL A 335 -10.23 27.43 2.65
C VAL A 335 -11.22 27.55 3.81
N HIS A 336 -11.48 26.46 4.54
CA HIS A 336 -12.48 26.43 5.61
C HIS A 336 -11.83 26.30 6.99
N HIS A 337 -12.28 27.12 7.95
CA HIS A 337 -11.93 26.97 9.37
C HIS A 337 -12.58 25.72 9.99
N LYS A 338 -13.84 25.45 9.61
CA LYS A 338 -14.56 24.20 9.90
C LYS A 338 -15.00 23.61 8.57
N PHE A 339 -14.51 22.43 8.23
CA PHE A 339 -14.88 21.77 6.99
C PHE A 339 -16.36 21.36 7.03
N PRO A 340 -17.07 21.46 5.89
CA PRO A 340 -18.46 21.00 5.79
C PRO A 340 -18.51 19.47 5.89
N LEU A 341 -19.70 18.93 6.17
CA LEU A 341 -19.93 17.49 6.15
C LEU A 341 -19.90 16.94 4.71
N PRO A 342 -19.68 15.63 4.49
CA PRO A 342 -19.49 15.08 3.15
C PRO A 342 -20.64 15.33 2.19
N TYR A 343 -21.88 15.27 2.66
CA TYR A 343 -23.08 15.56 1.86
C TYR A 343 -23.22 17.06 1.50
N GLN A 344 -22.49 17.93 2.21
CA GLN A 344 -22.45 19.37 1.94
C GLN A 344 -21.26 19.75 1.07
N TRP A 345 -20.24 18.88 0.96
CA TRP A 345 -19.11 19.11 0.07
C TRP A 345 -19.52 18.83 -1.38
N ASN A 346 -20.14 19.82 -2.00
CA ASN A 346 -20.54 19.79 -3.41
C ASN A 346 -19.70 20.76 -4.28
N PHE A 347 -18.64 21.30 -3.71
CA PHE A 347 -17.72 22.23 -4.38
C PHE A 347 -16.97 21.56 -5.53
N THR A 348 -16.36 22.37 -6.41
CA THR A 348 -15.49 21.87 -7.49
C THR A 348 -14.11 21.51 -6.99
N GLN A 349 -13.68 22.13 -5.89
CA GLN A 349 -12.38 21.86 -5.27
C GLN A 349 -12.38 20.48 -4.61
N ILE A 350 -11.26 19.77 -4.76
CA ILE A 350 -11.00 18.52 -4.07
C ILE A 350 -10.91 18.74 -2.55
N PRO A 351 -11.49 17.85 -1.71
CA PRO A 351 -11.24 17.86 -0.28
C PRO A 351 -9.75 17.65 0.02
N PRO A 352 -9.19 18.31 1.06
CA PRO A 352 -7.78 18.17 1.40
C PRO A 352 -7.44 16.78 1.92
N TYR A 353 -6.16 16.41 1.91
CA TYR A 353 -5.66 15.11 2.35
C TYR A 353 -6.19 14.68 3.72
N SER A 354 -6.17 15.59 4.71
CA SER A 354 -6.64 15.32 6.08
C SER A 354 -8.11 14.92 6.13
N TYR A 355 -8.93 15.48 5.24
CA TYR A 355 -10.35 15.16 5.13
C TYR A 355 -10.55 13.74 4.60
N TRP A 356 -9.83 13.38 3.52
CA TRP A 356 -9.83 12.01 2.99
C TRP A 356 -9.36 11.00 4.04
N ALA A 357 -8.23 11.28 4.70
CA ALA A 357 -7.66 10.40 5.71
C ALA A 357 -8.63 10.14 6.87
N TYR A 358 -9.30 11.18 7.38
CA TYR A 358 -10.30 11.02 8.43
C TYR A 358 -11.48 10.13 8.01
N TYR A 359 -12.14 10.43 6.89
CA TYR A 359 -13.32 9.64 6.50
C TYR A 359 -12.96 8.22 6.09
N MET A 360 -11.78 8.00 5.53
CA MET A 360 -11.29 6.63 5.29
C MET A 360 -11.01 5.89 6.60
N PHE A 361 -10.35 6.54 7.56
CA PHE A 361 -10.11 5.98 8.88
C PHE A 361 -11.40 5.65 9.63
N ALA A 362 -12.31 6.61 9.76
CA ALA A 362 -13.53 6.47 10.56
C ALA A 362 -14.44 5.35 10.02
N ASN A 363 -14.65 5.31 8.69
CA ASN A 363 -15.45 4.25 8.07
C ASN A 363 -14.75 2.87 8.17
N THR A 364 -13.43 2.82 7.99
CA THR A 364 -12.66 1.57 8.14
C THR A 364 -12.70 1.07 9.59
N ALA A 365 -12.58 1.96 10.58
CA ALA A 365 -12.64 1.62 11.99
C ALA A 365 -14.01 1.06 12.39
N SER A 366 -15.09 1.72 11.96
CA SER A 366 -16.46 1.24 12.18
C SER A 366 -16.69 -0.14 11.54
N LEU A 367 -16.31 -0.29 10.27
CA LEU A 367 -16.40 -1.55 9.54
C LEU A 367 -15.61 -2.66 10.23
N ASN A 368 -14.36 -2.40 10.62
CA ASN A 368 -13.49 -3.36 11.27
C ASN A 368 -14.03 -3.83 12.61
N ASN A 369 -14.62 -2.94 13.40
CA ASN A 369 -15.26 -3.33 14.66
C ASN A 369 -16.36 -4.36 14.43
N TRP A 370 -17.18 -4.17 13.39
CA TRP A 370 -18.23 -5.13 13.05
C TRP A 370 -17.68 -6.42 12.46
N ARG A 371 -16.71 -6.33 11.53
CA ARG A 371 -16.05 -7.50 10.93
C ARG A 371 -15.37 -8.36 12.00
N ARG A 372 -14.67 -7.74 12.95
CA ARG A 372 -14.05 -8.41 14.09
C ARG A 372 -15.08 -9.13 14.96
N LEU A 373 -16.21 -8.50 15.26
CA LEU A 373 -17.31 -9.12 16.01
C LEU A 373 -17.87 -10.36 15.29
N ARG A 374 -17.85 -10.36 13.95
CA ARG A 374 -18.24 -11.50 13.12
C ARG A 374 -17.13 -12.55 12.91
N GLY A 375 -15.91 -12.32 13.41
CA GLY A 375 -14.76 -13.19 13.14
C GLY A 375 -14.22 -13.09 11.72
N PHE A 376 -14.54 -12.02 10.98
CA PHE A 376 -14.00 -11.76 9.65
C PHE A 376 -12.66 -11.03 9.72
N ASN A 377 -11.88 -11.09 8.63
CA ASN A 377 -10.65 -10.31 8.52
C ASN A 377 -10.93 -8.81 8.54
N THR A 378 -9.99 -8.03 9.07
CA THR A 378 -10.07 -6.56 9.17
C THR A 378 -9.04 -5.91 8.25
N PHE A 379 -9.20 -4.61 8.01
CA PHE A 379 -8.39 -3.85 7.07
C PHE A 379 -7.56 -2.78 7.77
N VAL A 380 -6.26 -2.68 7.46
CA VAL A 380 -5.44 -1.56 7.92
C VAL A 380 -5.50 -0.39 6.96
N PHE A 381 -5.40 0.85 7.46
CA PHE A 381 -5.24 2.03 6.61
C PHE A 381 -3.75 2.36 6.44
N ARG A 382 -3.26 2.29 5.19
CA ARG A 382 -1.86 2.45 4.81
C ARG A 382 -1.71 3.40 3.61
N PRO A 383 -1.91 4.70 3.81
CA PRO A 383 -1.93 5.66 2.71
C PRO A 383 -0.55 5.94 2.13
N HIS A 384 -0.50 6.35 0.87
CA HIS A 384 0.58 7.18 0.37
C HIS A 384 0.59 8.48 1.15
N CYS A 385 1.75 8.79 1.74
CA CYS A 385 1.90 9.96 2.56
C CYS A 385 3.34 10.46 2.61
N GLY A 386 3.52 11.74 2.31
CA GLY A 386 4.78 12.42 2.45
C GLY A 386 5.81 12.00 1.42
N GLU A 387 5.39 11.59 0.23
CA GLU A 387 6.28 11.53 -0.93
C GLU A 387 6.64 12.95 -1.39
N ALA A 388 5.61 13.78 -1.49
CA ALA A 388 5.68 15.20 -1.82
C ALA A 388 4.71 15.97 -0.89
N GLY A 389 4.25 17.14 -1.32
CA GLY A 389 3.21 17.87 -0.59
C GLY A 389 3.63 18.50 0.73
N ASP A 390 2.62 18.82 1.53
CA ASP A 390 2.75 19.47 2.83
C ASP A 390 3.09 18.43 3.92
N THR A 391 3.88 18.84 4.92
CA THR A 391 4.15 18.03 6.11
C THR A 391 2.90 17.72 6.94
N ASP A 392 1.84 18.51 6.77
CA ASP A 392 0.53 18.30 7.40
C ASP A 392 -0.09 16.94 7.01
N HIS A 393 0.23 16.41 5.82
CA HIS A 393 -0.21 15.07 5.41
C HIS A 393 0.29 14.00 6.39
N LEU A 394 1.55 14.12 6.83
CA LEU A 394 2.18 13.20 7.79
C LEU A 394 1.58 13.32 9.18
N ALA A 395 1.14 14.51 9.60
CA ALA A 395 0.42 14.71 10.87
C ALA A 395 -0.94 14.00 10.84
N SER A 396 -1.63 14.05 9.69
CA SER A 396 -2.88 13.32 9.51
C SER A 396 -2.66 11.80 9.53
N ALA A 397 -1.64 11.33 8.80
CA ALA A 397 -1.30 9.91 8.78
C ALA A 397 -0.84 9.41 10.16
N TYR A 398 -0.10 10.22 10.94
CA TYR A 398 0.28 9.89 12.31
C TYR A 398 -0.93 9.56 13.20
N LEU A 399 -2.03 10.30 13.06
CA LEU A 399 -3.25 10.09 13.86
C LEU A 399 -4.11 8.91 13.36
N THR A 400 -4.08 8.61 12.06
CA THR A 400 -5.09 7.77 11.41
C THR A 400 -4.57 6.47 10.82
N ALA A 401 -3.28 6.41 10.45
CA ALA A 401 -2.72 5.32 9.66
C ALA A 401 -1.99 4.28 10.53
N HIS A 402 -2.01 3.03 10.06
CA HIS A 402 -1.20 1.95 10.62
C HIS A 402 0.27 2.07 10.20
N SER A 403 0.50 2.40 8.92
CA SER A 403 1.82 2.63 8.31
C SER A 403 1.64 3.52 7.09
N ILE A 404 2.72 4.03 6.51
CA ILE A 404 2.67 4.89 5.32
C ILE A 404 3.54 4.35 4.19
N SER A 405 3.22 4.75 2.96
CA SER A 405 4.10 4.64 1.80
C SER A 405 4.86 5.96 1.58
N HIS A 406 6.14 5.87 1.21
CA HIS A 406 7.12 6.94 0.99
C HIS A 406 7.71 7.61 2.24
N GLY A 407 6.99 8.52 2.90
CA GLY A 407 7.47 9.25 4.07
C GLY A 407 8.73 10.12 3.88
N ILE A 408 9.10 10.46 2.64
CA ILE A 408 10.28 11.26 2.31
C ILE A 408 10.29 12.61 3.06
N THR A 409 9.14 13.28 3.13
CA THR A 409 9.02 14.62 3.73
C THR A 409 9.16 14.61 5.25
N LEU A 410 9.19 13.45 5.93
CA LEU A 410 9.53 13.36 7.37
C LEU A 410 10.90 13.98 7.67
N ARG A 411 11.82 13.96 6.69
CA ARG A 411 13.14 14.64 6.82
C ARG A 411 13.04 16.15 7.07
N LYS A 412 11.89 16.76 6.77
CA LYS A 412 11.60 18.19 6.97
C LYS A 412 10.80 18.45 8.24
N ALA A 413 10.29 17.40 8.90
CA ALA A 413 9.48 17.50 10.11
C ALA A 413 10.10 16.65 11.25
N PRO A 414 11.15 17.14 11.92
CA PRO A 414 11.87 16.39 12.96
C PRO A 414 10.95 15.88 14.08
N VAL A 415 9.95 16.67 14.47
CA VAL A 415 8.97 16.29 15.49
C VAL A 415 8.20 15.04 15.05
N LEU A 416 7.60 15.05 13.85
CA LEU A 416 6.89 13.88 13.33
C LEU A 416 7.84 12.70 13.10
N GLN A 417 9.05 12.93 12.57
CA GLN A 417 10.03 11.85 12.40
C GLN A 417 10.35 11.16 13.74
N TYR A 418 10.47 11.92 14.83
CA TYR A 418 10.69 11.37 16.16
C TYR A 418 9.44 10.67 16.70
N LEU A 419 8.23 11.21 16.48
CA LEU A 419 6.99 10.54 16.86
C LEU A 419 6.78 9.21 16.11
N PHE A 420 7.12 9.15 14.81
CA PHE A 420 7.10 7.91 14.02
C PHE A 420 8.10 6.89 14.56
N TYR A 421 9.28 7.35 15.01
CA TYR A 421 10.24 6.50 15.70
C TYR A 421 9.67 5.97 17.03
N LEU A 422 9.12 6.83 17.88
CA LEU A 422 8.60 6.44 19.20
C LEU A 422 7.44 5.45 19.10
N LYS A 423 6.49 5.69 18.17
CA LYS A 423 5.36 4.79 17.94
C LYS A 423 5.67 3.63 16.97
N GLN A 424 6.90 3.58 16.43
CA GLN A 424 7.36 2.57 15.47
C GLN A 424 6.40 2.37 14.28
N ILE A 425 5.85 3.48 13.77
CA ILE A 425 4.95 3.48 12.60
C ILE A 425 5.75 3.04 11.37
N GLY A 426 5.22 2.08 10.61
CA GLY A 426 5.87 1.52 9.44
C GLY A 426 5.98 2.53 8.29
N ILE A 427 7.10 2.50 7.57
CA ILE A 427 7.35 3.35 6.39
C ILE A 427 7.88 2.45 5.26
N ALA A 428 7.05 2.19 4.26
CA ALA A 428 7.46 1.50 3.04
C ALA A 428 8.09 2.51 2.08
N MET A 429 9.38 2.36 1.79
CA MET A 429 10.14 3.31 0.96
C MET A 429 10.60 2.67 -0.34
N SER A 430 10.47 3.39 -1.44
CA SER A 430 10.85 2.94 -2.79
C SER A 430 11.95 3.84 -3.40
N PRO A 431 13.22 3.71 -2.97
CA PRO A 431 14.29 4.64 -3.37
C PRO A 431 14.54 4.76 -4.87
N LEU A 432 14.35 3.73 -5.69
CA LEU A 432 14.50 3.83 -7.15
C LEU A 432 13.37 4.63 -7.78
N CYS A 433 12.12 4.41 -7.34
CA CYS A 433 10.98 5.24 -7.75
C CYS A 433 11.22 6.71 -7.38
N ASN A 434 11.58 6.98 -6.12
CA ASN A 434 11.80 8.35 -5.66
C ASN A 434 12.94 9.02 -6.45
N ASN A 435 13.97 8.28 -6.85
CA ASN A 435 15.03 8.76 -7.73
C ASN A 435 14.54 9.15 -9.13
N GLY A 436 13.58 8.41 -9.68
CA GLY A 436 12.96 8.72 -10.97
C GLY A 436 12.08 9.96 -10.95
N LEU A 437 11.42 10.26 -9.82
CA LEU A 437 10.34 11.25 -9.77
C LEU A 437 10.61 12.49 -8.92
N PHE A 438 11.31 12.40 -7.78
CA PHE A 438 11.29 13.48 -6.78
C PHE A 438 12.64 13.85 -6.18
N LEU A 439 13.52 12.87 -5.98
CA LEU A 439 14.71 13.06 -5.15
C LEU A 439 15.82 12.11 -5.58
N THR A 440 16.98 12.67 -5.93
CA THR A 440 18.15 11.87 -6.31
C THR A 440 18.50 10.84 -5.22
N HIS A 441 18.96 9.66 -5.66
CA HIS A 441 19.13 8.50 -4.80
C HIS A 441 20.07 8.73 -3.59
N ASP A 442 21.11 9.56 -3.77
CA ASP A 442 22.07 9.98 -2.74
C ASP A 442 21.44 10.87 -1.66
N ARG A 443 20.37 11.59 -2.00
CA ARG A 443 19.64 12.48 -1.09
C ARG A 443 18.47 11.78 -0.41
N ASN A 444 18.13 10.56 -0.78
CA ASN A 444 17.03 9.82 -0.17
C ASN A 444 17.26 9.67 1.36
N PRO A 445 16.26 9.95 2.21
CA PRO A 445 16.45 9.87 3.67
C PRO A 445 16.45 8.44 4.23
N PHE A 446 16.18 7.42 3.40
CA PHE A 446 16.18 6.01 3.79
C PHE A 446 17.36 5.58 4.70
N PRO A 447 18.64 5.80 4.33
CA PRO A 447 19.76 5.39 5.19
C PRO A 447 19.74 6.09 6.55
N ASN A 448 19.31 7.36 6.62
CA ASN A 448 19.19 8.07 7.89
C ASN A 448 18.04 7.51 8.73
N PHE A 449 16.90 7.19 8.11
CA PHE A 449 15.75 6.61 8.81
C PHE A 449 16.10 5.24 9.38
N PHE A 450 16.73 4.38 8.58
CA PHE A 450 17.21 3.08 9.01
C PHE A 450 18.23 3.19 10.16
N ASN A 451 19.21 4.08 10.05
CA ASN A 451 20.24 4.25 11.09
C ASN A 451 19.64 4.79 12.40
N THR A 452 18.68 5.71 12.32
CA THR A 452 17.95 6.22 13.49
C THR A 452 17.12 5.12 14.17
N GLY A 453 16.70 4.09 13.43
CA GLY A 453 15.87 3.00 13.93
C GLY A 453 14.37 3.23 13.71
N LEU A 454 13.99 4.04 12.71
CA LEU A 454 12.62 4.07 12.23
C LEU A 454 12.27 2.70 11.62
N ASN A 455 10.99 2.32 11.72
CA ASN A 455 10.47 1.08 11.17
C ASN A 455 10.31 1.18 9.65
N VAL A 456 11.44 1.09 8.92
CA VAL A 456 11.47 1.19 7.45
C VAL A 456 11.53 -0.18 6.78
N SER A 457 10.91 -0.29 5.61
CA SER A 457 11.06 -1.40 4.65
C SER A 457 11.40 -0.85 3.26
N LEU A 458 12.00 -1.69 2.42
CA LEU A 458 12.21 -1.41 1.00
C LEU A 458 11.04 -1.98 0.18
N SER A 459 10.64 -1.26 -0.85
CA SER A 459 9.54 -1.58 -1.75
C SER A 459 9.82 -1.09 -3.17
N THR A 460 9.04 -1.56 -4.15
CA THR A 460 9.33 -1.30 -5.58
C THR A 460 8.47 -0.22 -6.23
N ASP A 461 7.31 0.10 -5.65
CA ASP A 461 6.27 0.98 -6.17
C ASP A 461 5.71 0.48 -7.52
N SER A 462 6.43 0.72 -8.62
CA SER A 462 6.01 0.35 -9.96
C SER A 462 7.18 -0.26 -10.76
N PRO A 463 7.47 -1.56 -10.59
CA PRO A 463 8.49 -2.29 -11.34
C PRO A 463 8.55 -1.98 -12.84
N LEU A 464 7.38 -1.86 -13.48
CA LEU A 464 7.22 -1.52 -14.89
C LEU A 464 7.97 -0.25 -15.29
N HIS A 465 7.97 0.75 -14.42
CA HIS A 465 8.48 2.09 -14.71
C HIS A 465 9.92 2.29 -14.27
N PHE A 466 10.35 1.60 -13.21
CA PHE A 466 11.58 1.92 -12.49
C PHE A 466 12.65 0.82 -12.46
N HIS A 467 12.29 -0.43 -12.82
CA HIS A 467 13.17 -1.58 -12.65
C HIS A 467 13.53 -2.23 -13.99
N PHE A 468 14.72 -2.85 -14.04
CA PHE A 468 15.22 -3.52 -15.24
C PHE A 468 15.27 -5.04 -15.10
N THR A 469 15.29 -5.54 -13.88
CA THR A 469 15.47 -6.97 -13.61
C THR A 469 14.13 -7.72 -13.56
N LYS A 470 14.20 -9.06 -13.55
CA LYS A 470 13.03 -9.92 -13.34
C LYS A 470 12.56 -9.94 -11.89
N GLU A 471 13.44 -9.61 -10.95
CA GLU A 471 13.20 -9.66 -9.51
C GLU A 471 13.33 -8.24 -8.93
N PRO A 472 12.32 -7.37 -9.15
CA PRO A 472 12.45 -5.93 -8.89
C PRO A 472 12.74 -5.63 -7.42
N LEU A 473 12.16 -6.37 -6.48
CA LEU A 473 12.44 -6.16 -5.06
C LEU A 473 13.90 -6.48 -4.73
N LEU A 474 14.48 -7.54 -5.31
CA LEU A 474 15.90 -7.84 -5.10
C LEU A 474 16.83 -6.79 -5.74
N GLU A 475 16.41 -6.16 -6.84
CA GLU A 475 17.10 -5.02 -7.42
C GLU A 475 17.14 -3.83 -6.44
N GLU A 476 16.01 -3.49 -5.78
CA GLU A 476 16.00 -2.47 -4.71
C GLU A 476 16.97 -2.80 -3.57
N TYR A 477 16.93 -4.03 -3.03
CA TYR A 477 17.87 -4.44 -1.99
C TYR A 477 19.33 -4.40 -2.47
N SER A 478 19.60 -4.80 -3.71
CA SER A 478 20.94 -4.80 -4.30
C SER A 478 21.49 -3.39 -4.46
N VAL A 479 20.69 -2.47 -5.04
CA VAL A 479 21.07 -1.07 -5.20
C VAL A 479 21.28 -0.41 -3.83
N ALA A 480 20.37 -0.60 -2.88
CA ALA A 480 20.50 -0.09 -1.52
C ALA A 480 21.78 -0.62 -0.82
N THR A 481 22.13 -1.89 -1.03
CA THR A 481 23.37 -2.49 -0.50
C THR A 481 24.60 -1.75 -1.00
N HIS A 482 24.70 -1.52 -2.30
CA HIS A 482 25.88 -0.92 -2.91
C HIS A 482 25.95 0.61 -2.72
N MET A 483 24.81 1.30 -2.72
CA MET A 483 24.74 2.74 -2.56
C MET A 483 24.85 3.19 -1.11
N TYR A 484 24.16 2.50 -0.20
CA TYR A 484 24.13 2.86 1.23
C TYR A 484 25.10 2.04 2.08
N LYS A 485 25.85 1.10 1.47
CA LYS A 485 26.84 0.23 2.13
C LYS A 485 26.23 -0.59 3.28
N LEU A 486 25.02 -1.10 3.06
CA LEU A 486 24.33 -1.93 4.05
C LEU A 486 25.00 -3.30 4.18
N SER A 487 25.18 -3.76 5.41
CA SER A 487 25.65 -5.12 5.68
C SER A 487 24.52 -6.14 5.46
N GLN A 488 24.87 -7.41 5.29
CA GLN A 488 23.89 -8.51 5.15
C GLN A 488 22.91 -8.59 6.33
N ILE A 489 23.38 -8.26 7.55
CA ILE A 489 22.54 -8.21 8.75
C ILE A 489 21.53 -7.06 8.65
N SER A 490 21.94 -5.90 8.12
CA SER A 490 21.01 -4.79 7.90
C SER A 490 19.98 -5.11 6.82
N LEU A 491 20.34 -5.84 5.75
CA LEU A 491 19.38 -6.34 4.77
C LEU A 491 18.40 -7.34 5.39
N ALA A 492 18.88 -8.23 6.25
CA ALA A 492 18.05 -9.16 7.01
C ALA A 492 17.08 -8.44 7.95
N GLU A 493 17.52 -7.37 8.62
CA GLU A 493 16.68 -6.50 9.46
C GLU A 493 15.57 -5.84 8.62
N LEU A 494 15.90 -5.31 7.45
CA LEU A 494 14.93 -4.72 6.52
C LEU A 494 13.92 -5.74 6.00
N ALA A 495 14.38 -6.94 5.62
CA ALA A 495 13.51 -8.05 5.21
C ALA A 495 12.56 -8.45 6.34
N ARG A 496 13.06 -8.61 7.56
CA ARG A 496 12.24 -8.87 8.76
C ARG A 496 11.21 -7.77 9.00
N ASN A 497 11.61 -6.50 8.88
CA ASN A 497 10.68 -5.37 9.06
C ASN A 497 9.58 -5.38 8.00
N SER A 498 9.90 -5.70 6.74
CA SER A 498 8.90 -5.83 5.67
C SER A 498 7.83 -6.87 6.00
N VAL A 499 8.22 -8.03 6.54
CA VAL A 499 7.27 -9.07 6.99
C VAL A 499 6.43 -8.57 8.16
N LYS A 500 7.04 -7.91 9.16
CA LYS A 500 6.30 -7.36 10.30
C LYS A 500 5.25 -6.34 9.87
N GLN A 501 5.62 -5.44 8.96
CA GLN A 501 4.75 -4.38 8.42
C GLN A 501 3.63 -4.89 7.51
N SER A 502 3.83 -6.05 6.88
CA SER A 502 2.86 -6.62 5.95
C SER A 502 1.54 -7.02 6.63
N GLY A 503 0.48 -7.18 5.84
CA GLY A 503 -0.84 -7.64 6.26
C GLY A 503 -1.03 -9.16 6.25
N PHE A 504 0.04 -9.94 6.07
CA PHE A 504 -0.04 -11.41 6.13
C PHE A 504 -0.50 -11.89 7.51
N GLU A 505 -1.18 -13.03 7.51
CA GLU A 505 -1.83 -13.63 8.66
C GLU A 505 -0.80 -14.02 9.75
N MET A 506 -1.24 -14.03 11.00
CA MET A 506 -0.40 -14.31 12.17
C MET A 506 0.36 -15.64 12.04
N GLU A 507 -0.34 -16.67 11.58
CA GLU A 507 0.16 -18.03 11.38
C GLU A 507 1.29 -18.06 10.35
N ILE A 508 1.15 -17.31 9.26
CA ILE A 508 2.19 -17.19 8.22
C ILE A 508 3.40 -16.45 8.78
N LYS A 509 3.19 -15.34 9.51
CA LYS A 509 4.29 -14.62 10.17
C LYS A 509 5.02 -15.47 11.21
N ARG A 510 4.34 -16.35 11.95
CA ARG A 510 4.98 -17.31 12.87
C ARG A 510 5.89 -18.29 12.13
N GLN A 511 5.44 -18.77 10.98
CA GLN A 511 6.26 -19.63 10.12
C GLN A 511 7.49 -18.89 9.59
N TRP A 512 7.37 -17.62 9.22
CA TRP A 512 8.45 -16.83 8.62
C TRP A 512 9.43 -16.20 9.61
N LEU A 513 8.98 -15.76 10.79
CA LEU A 513 9.78 -14.99 11.75
C LEU A 513 10.05 -15.70 13.08
N GLY A 514 9.25 -16.73 13.40
CA GLY A 514 9.29 -17.44 14.69
C GLY A 514 7.97 -17.34 15.46
N GLU A 515 7.71 -18.28 16.37
CA GLU A 515 6.43 -18.40 17.10
C GLU A 515 6.06 -17.13 17.89
N CYS A 516 7.05 -16.46 18.47
CA CYS A 516 6.88 -15.30 19.33
C CYS A 516 7.19 -13.96 18.64
N TRP A 517 7.15 -13.88 17.31
CA TRP A 517 7.60 -12.69 16.53
C TRP A 517 7.00 -11.35 16.96
N TYR A 518 5.83 -11.38 17.61
CA TYR A 518 5.08 -10.23 18.10
C TYR A 518 5.67 -9.62 19.39
N LEU A 519 6.57 -10.32 20.08
CA LEU A 519 7.29 -9.79 21.24
C LEU A 519 8.35 -8.75 20.81
N PRO A 520 8.66 -7.76 21.66
CA PRO A 520 9.68 -6.77 21.37
C PRO A 520 11.10 -7.35 21.47
N GLY A 521 12.06 -6.65 20.85
CA GLY A 521 13.49 -6.97 20.96
C GLY A 521 13.86 -8.38 20.49
N ALA A 522 14.81 -9.00 21.20
CA ALA A 522 15.32 -10.34 20.90
C ALA A 522 14.32 -11.46 21.20
N GLU A 523 13.40 -11.27 22.16
CA GLU A 523 12.41 -12.28 22.52
C GLU A 523 11.46 -12.62 21.35
N GLY A 524 11.21 -11.63 20.49
CA GLY A 524 10.44 -11.80 19.25
C GLY A 524 11.26 -12.16 18.03
N ASN A 525 12.42 -12.81 18.20
CA ASN A 525 13.29 -13.16 17.09
C ASN A 525 13.67 -14.63 17.10
N ASP A 526 13.51 -15.27 15.95
CA ASP A 526 14.18 -16.52 15.64
C ASP A 526 15.24 -16.26 14.57
N ILE A 527 16.50 -16.07 14.99
CA ILE A 527 17.63 -15.86 14.09
C ILE A 527 17.78 -16.97 13.04
N SER A 528 17.27 -18.19 13.30
CA SER A 528 17.33 -19.28 12.30
C SER A 528 16.40 -19.04 11.10
N LYS A 529 15.43 -18.13 11.24
CA LYS A 529 14.50 -17.73 10.19
C LYS A 529 14.76 -16.32 9.66
N THR A 530 15.24 -15.43 10.52
CA THR A 530 15.41 -14.01 10.18
C THR A 530 16.84 -13.64 9.78
N ASN A 531 17.85 -14.43 10.17
CA ASN A 531 19.27 -14.07 10.09
C ASN A 531 19.63 -12.72 10.75
N VAL A 532 18.78 -12.18 11.62
CA VAL A 532 19.07 -10.98 12.41
C VAL A 532 19.59 -11.41 13.79
N PRO A 533 20.80 -10.98 14.20
CA PRO A 533 21.32 -11.25 15.54
C PRO A 533 20.42 -10.71 16.65
N ASP A 534 20.29 -11.46 17.73
CA ASP A 534 19.54 -11.04 18.91
C ASP A 534 20.14 -9.77 19.54
N SER A 535 21.46 -9.60 19.45
CA SER A 535 22.18 -8.40 19.88
C SER A 535 21.72 -7.14 19.13
N ARG A 536 21.46 -7.22 17.82
CA ARG A 536 20.92 -6.13 17.00
C ARG A 536 19.56 -5.68 17.51
N LEU A 537 18.66 -6.65 17.73
CA LEU A 537 17.28 -6.37 18.12
C LEU A 537 17.18 -5.93 19.58
N THR A 538 18.06 -6.45 20.45
CA THR A 538 18.22 -5.98 21.83
C THR A 538 18.64 -4.52 21.83
N TYR A 539 19.64 -4.15 21.04
CA TYR A 539 20.08 -2.76 20.89
C TYR A 539 18.94 -1.84 20.41
N ARG A 540 18.23 -2.23 19.34
CA ARG A 540 17.11 -1.44 18.80
C ARG A 540 16.01 -1.21 19.84
N HIS A 541 15.64 -2.27 20.55
CA HIS A 541 14.61 -2.21 21.57
C HIS A 541 15.04 -1.37 22.78
N GLN A 542 16.26 -1.56 23.27
CA GLN A 542 16.80 -0.78 24.38
C GLN A 542 16.88 0.71 24.01
N ALA A 543 17.33 1.05 22.80
CA ALA A 543 17.37 2.43 22.35
C ALA A 543 15.95 3.06 22.36
N LEU A 544 14.94 2.33 21.89
CA LEU A 544 13.55 2.81 21.92
C LEU A 544 13.02 3.00 23.34
N VAL A 545 13.24 2.02 24.23
CA VAL A 545 12.79 2.10 25.62
C VAL A 545 13.45 3.27 26.36
N GLU A 546 14.73 3.53 26.12
CA GLU A 546 15.43 4.70 26.70
C GLU A 546 14.82 6.03 26.25
N GLU A 547 14.41 6.15 24.98
CA GLU A 547 13.73 7.35 24.49
C GLU A 547 12.30 7.49 25.04
N LEU A 548 11.56 6.40 25.21
CA LEU A 548 10.23 6.40 25.82
C LEU A 548 10.30 6.80 27.30
N GLN A 549 11.26 6.23 28.05
CA GLN A 549 11.52 6.60 29.44
C GLN A 549 11.91 8.07 29.59
N LEU A 550 12.68 8.63 28.63
CA LEU A 550 13.07 10.04 28.64
C LEU A 550 11.85 10.97 28.57
N ILE A 551 10.80 10.59 27.85
CA ILE A 551 9.55 11.38 27.74
C ILE A 551 8.48 10.98 28.76
N GLY A 552 8.79 10.05 29.67
CA GLY A 552 7.87 9.60 30.71
C GLY A 552 6.81 8.61 30.25
N GLU A 553 6.94 8.01 29.06
CA GLU A 553 6.13 6.85 28.66
C GLU A 553 6.80 5.57 29.21
N SER A 554 6.18 4.91 30.20
CA SER A 554 6.63 3.65 30.80
C SER A 554 5.99 2.43 30.14
#